data_AF-A0A443J3X8-F1
#
_entry.id   AF-A0A443J3X8-F1
#
_cell.length_a   1.000
_cell.length_b   1.000
_cell.length_c   1.000
_cell.angle_alpha   90.00
_cell.angle_beta   90.00
_cell.angle_gamma   90.00
#
_symmetry.space_group_name_H-M   'P 1'
#
loop_
_entity.id
_entity.type
_entity.pdbx_description
1 polymer ?
#
loop_
_entity_poly.entity_id
_entity_poly.type
_entity_poly.pdbx_seq_one_letter_code
_entity_poly.pdbx_strand_id
1 'polypeptide(L)' 'MYEFTWKVFKKTGNIDIYLLLKELEKEEHMMNTLPIADKPNVIDYPVS' A
#
# COMPACT_ATOMS: atom_id res chain seq x y z
N MET A 1 -1.52 9.54 0.97
CA MET A 1 -2.42 8.76 0.09
C MET A 1 -3.33 7.80 0.85
N TYR A 2 -2.95 7.28 2.03
CA TYR A 2 -3.76 6.36 2.85
C TYR A 2 -5.26 6.73 3.00
N GLU A 3 -5.57 7.96 3.44
CA GLU A 3 -6.96 8.42 3.61
C GLU A 3 -7.77 8.43 2.31
N PHE A 4 -7.12 8.71 1.18
CA PHE A 4 -7.74 8.71 -0.13
C PHE A 4 -8.02 7.28 -0.60
N THR A 5 -7.00 6.42 -0.55
CA THR A 5 -7.09 5.01 -0.92
C THR A 5 -8.15 4.27 -0.09
N TRP A 6 -8.22 4.55 1.23
CA TRP A 6 -9.24 4.00 2.10
C TRP A 6 -10.66 4.49 1.77
N LYS A 7 -10.83 5.80 1.49
CA LYS A 7 -12.13 6.35 1.08
C LYS A 7 -12.62 5.79 -0.25
N VAL A 8 -11.73 5.60 -1.21
CA VAL A 8 -12.07 4.99 -2.51
C VAL A 8 -12.53 3.56 -2.31
N PHE A 9 -11.77 2.74 -1.58
CA PHE A 9 -12.15 1.35 -1.28
C PHE A 9 -13.48 1.27 -0.52
N LYS A 10 -13.69 2.09 0.51
CA LYS A 10 -14.95 2.13 1.27
C LYS A 10 -16.16 2.51 0.41
N LYS A 11 -15.96 3.30 -0.65
CA LYS A 11 -17.02 3.77 -1.54
C LYS A 11 -17.33 2.78 -2.66
N THR A 12 -16.31 2.16 -3.25
CA THR A 12 -16.47 1.27 -4.41
C THR A 12 -16.55 -0.21 -4.02
N GLY A 13 -15.97 -0.59 -2.87
CA GLY A 13 -15.77 -1.99 -2.46
C GLY A 13 -14.87 -2.78 -3.41
N ASN A 14 -14.24 -2.12 -4.39
CA ASN A 14 -13.49 -2.78 -5.44
C ASN A 14 -12.03 -2.95 -4.99
N ILE A 15 -11.63 -4.21 -4.80
CA ILE A 15 -10.30 -4.59 -4.35
C ILE A 15 -9.22 -4.32 -5.40
N ASP A 16 -9.54 -4.45 -6.69
CA ASP A 16 -8.60 -4.23 -7.79
C ASP A 16 -8.12 -2.78 -7.81
N ILE A 17 -9.03 -1.83 -7.58
CA ILE A 17 -8.70 -0.40 -7.48
C ILE A 17 -7.82 -0.12 -6.25
N TYR A 18 -8.09 -0.77 -5.11
CA TYR A 18 -7.26 -0.61 -3.91
C TYR A 18 -5.84 -1.10 -4.16
N LEU A 19 -5.68 -2.29 -4.77
CA LEU A 19 -4.38 -2.87 -5.08
C LEU A 19 -3.60 -1.99 -6.07
N LEU A 20 -4.26 -1.50 -7.13
CA LEU A 20 -3.64 -0.58 -8.08
C LEU A 20 -3.14 0.70 -7.40
N LEU A 21 -3.95 1.31 -6.53
CA LEU A 21 -3.54 2.50 -5.76
C LEU A 21 -2.36 2.20 -4.82
N LYS A 22 -2.32 1.00 -4.23
CA LYS A 22 -1.20 0.56 -3.38
C LYS A 22 0.08 0.34 -4.19
N GLU A 23 0.00 -0.14 -5.41
CA GLU A 23 1.16 -0.30 -6.31
C GLU A 23 1.73 1.07 -6.70
N LEU A 24 0.87 2.02 -7.06
CA LEU A 24 1.27 3.41 -7.36
C LEU A 24 1.90 4.11 -6.15
N GLU A 25 1.34 3.91 -4.94
CA GLU A 25 1.97 4.38 -3.69
C GLU A 25 3.38 3.80 -3.50
N LYS A 26 3.59 2.52 -3.84
CA LYS A 26 4.91 1.88 -3.74
C LYS A 26 5.89 2.47 -4.76
N GLU A 27 5.46 2.72 -5.99
CA GLU A 27 6.30 3.35 -7.02
C GLU A 27 6.75 4.77 -6.63
N GLU A 28 5.83 5.60 -6.10
CA GLU A 28 6.16 6.93 -5.59
C GLU A 28 7.18 6.85 -4.44
N HIS A 29 6.98 5.92 -3.51
CA HIS A 29 7.90 5.72 -2.40
C HIS A 29 9.27 5.26 -2.92
N MET A 30 9.34 4.34 -3.87
CA MET A 30 10.61 3.88 -4.47
C MET A 30 11.38 4.99 -5.18
N MET A 31 10.69 5.92 -5.85
CA MET A 31 11.33 7.08 -6.49
C MET A 31 11.87 8.08 -5.45
N ASN A 32 11.17 8.25 -4.33
CA ASN A 32 11.59 9.14 -3.24
C ASN A 32 12.58 8.48 -2.26
N THR A 33 12.75 7.14 -2.32
CA THR A 33 13.63 6.38 -1.42
C THR A 33 14.49 5.37 -2.17
N LEU A 34 15.73 5.74 -2.51
CA LEU A 34 16.81 4.79 -2.81
C LEU A 34 18.06 5.17 -1.99
N PRO A 35 18.87 4.22 -1.45
CA PRO A 35 18.63 2.79 -1.26
C PRO A 35 19.01 2.34 0.17
N ILE A 36 18.07 1.91 1.01
CA ILE A 36 18.41 1.02 2.14
C ILE A 36 17.30 -0.02 2.29
N ALA A 37 17.63 -1.22 1.85
CA ALA A 37 17.15 -2.52 2.29
C ALA A 37 15.66 -2.67 2.58
N ASP A 38 15.02 -3.49 1.75
CA ASP A 38 14.18 -4.62 2.20
C ASP A 38 13.72 -4.55 3.67
N LYS A 39 12.77 -3.67 3.95
CA LYS A 39 11.77 -4.01 4.96
C LYS A 39 10.57 -4.52 4.19
N PRO A 40 10.47 -5.84 3.92
CA PRO A 40 9.17 -6.40 3.61
C PRO A 40 8.25 -5.96 4.72
N ASN A 41 7.17 -5.31 4.32
CA ASN A 41 6.04 -4.95 5.17
C ASN A 41 5.73 -6.20 6.00
N VAL A 42 6.15 -6.22 7.27
CA VAL A 42 5.89 -7.32 8.18
C VAL A 42 4.40 -7.25 8.39
N ILE A 43 3.68 -7.99 7.56
CA ILE A 43 2.30 -8.37 7.81
C ILE A 43 2.35 -9.03 9.17
N ASP A 44 1.83 -8.34 10.17
CA ASP A 44 1.71 -8.81 11.54
C ASP A 44 0.81 -10.06 11.51
N TYR A 45 1.43 -11.23 11.42
CA TYR A 45 0.71 -12.50 11.53
C TYR A 45 0.33 -12.67 13.02
N PRO A 46 -0.92 -13.02 13.34
CA PRO A 46 -1.29 -13.23 14.73
C PRO A 46 -0.47 -14.39 15.30
N VAL A 47 0.22 -14.12 16.40
CA VAL A 47 0.88 -15.13 17.25
C VAL A 47 -0.13 -16.25 17.56
N SER A 48 0.25 -17.50 17.25
CA SER A 48 -0.29 -18.71 17.90
C SER A 48 0.64 -19.13 19.03
#